data_AF-A0A5T2C7F9-F1
#
_entry.id   AF-A0A5T2C7F9-F1
#
_cell.length_a   1.000
_cell.length_b   1.000
_cell.length_c   1.000
_cell.angle_alpha   90.00
_cell.angle_beta   90.00
_cell.angle_gamma   90.00
#
_symmetry.space_group_name_H-M   'P 1'
#
loop_
_entity.id
_entity.type
_entity.pdbx_description
1 polymer ?
#
loop_
_entity_poly.entity_id
_entity_poly.type
_entity_poly.pdbx_seq_one_letter_code
_entity_poly.pdbx_strand_id
1 'polypeptide(L)' 'KHKFEQKAYEEKIKENPNLALPPLETYPDYNEALKEKECFTYKLGEALMQANKNWYGGGYIKFIFKDVPRLKREFGKKG' A
#
# COMPACT_ATOMS: atom_id res chain seq x y z
N LYS A 1 13.90 -1.77 12.98
CA LYS A 1 14.76 -1.49 11.80
C LYS A 1 14.29 -0.23 11.08
N HIS A 2 13.09 -0.21 10.49
CA HIS A 2 12.55 0.94 9.74
C HIS A 2 12.53 2.31 10.47
N LYS A 3 12.13 2.35 11.76
CA LYS A 3 12.08 3.61 12.53
C LYS A 3 13.46 4.21 12.83
N PHE A 4 14.51 3.41 12.84
CA PHE A 4 15.87 3.88 13.12
C PHE A 4 16.48 4.55 11.89
N GLU A 5 16.28 3.93 10.72
CA GLU A 5 16.73 4.47 9.43
C GLU A 5 16.04 5.79 9.08
N GLN A 6 14.74 5.94 9.41
CA GLN A 6 14.02 7.21 9.26
C GLN A 6 14.61 8.34 10.11
N LYS A 7 14.90 8.06 11.39
CA LYS A 7 15.53 9.05 12.29
C LYS A 7 16.93 9.44 11.81
N ALA A 8 17.74 8.46 11.40
CA ALA A 8 19.08 8.72 10.87
C ALA A 8 19.05 9.55 9.58
N TYR A 9 18.01 9.40 8.74
CA TYR A 9 17.81 10.23 7.56
C TYR A 9 17.41 11.67 7.92
N GLU A 10 16.49 11.84 8.87
CA GLU A 10 16.07 13.15 9.36
C GLU A 10 17.24 13.94 9.98
N GLU A 11 18.11 13.29 10.74
CA GLU A 11 19.32 13.90 11.30
C GLU A 11 20.29 14.37 10.21
N LYS A 12 20.51 13.55 9.17
CA LYS A 12 21.36 13.91 8.02
C LYS A 12 20.82 15.11 7.23
N ILE A 13 19.50 15.24 7.08
CA ILE A 13 18.88 16.41 6.44
C ILE A 13 19.05 17.67 7.29
N LYS A 14 18.97 17.56 8.62
CA LYS A 14 19.18 18.70 9.53
C LYS A 14 20.60 19.25 9.42
N GLU A 15 21.60 18.38 9.24
CA GLU A 15 23.00 18.78 9.05
C GLU A 15 23.27 19.35 7.66
N ASN A 16 22.63 18.82 6.61
CA ASN A 16 22.75 19.35 5.26
C ASN A 16 21.39 19.34 4.52
N PRO A 17 20.68 20.48 4.49
CA PRO A 17 19.35 20.59 3.87
C PRO A 17 19.34 20.26 2.37
N ASN A 18 20.49 20.38 1.69
CA ASN A 18 20.61 20.09 0.26
C ASN A 18 20.57 18.59 -0.06
N LEU A 19 20.70 17.72 0.95
CA LEU A 19 20.58 16.26 0.80
C LEU A 19 19.13 15.77 0.92
N ALA A 20 18.17 16.68 1.14
CA ALA A 20 16.76 16.31 1.20
C ALA A 20 16.33 15.73 -0.15
N LEU A 21 15.88 14.48 -0.13
CA LEU A 21 15.25 13.86 -1.29
C LEU A 21 13.97 14.63 -1.62
N PRO A 22 13.70 14.83 -2.92
CA PRO A 22 12.48 15.51 -3.32
C PRO A 22 11.26 14.63 -2.94
N PRO A 23 10.06 15.22 -2.81
CA PRO A 23 8.86 14.47 -2.44
C PRO A 23 8.61 13.30 -3.40
N LEU A 24 8.05 12.19 -2.89
CA LEU A 24 7.78 10.99 -3.71
C LEU A 24 6.98 11.27 -4.99
N GLU A 25 6.10 12.27 -4.96
CA GLU A 25 5.26 12.70 -6.08
C GLU A 25 6.06 13.33 -7.24
N THR A 26 7.27 13.81 -6.97
CA THR A 26 8.15 14.43 -7.97
C THR A 26 8.90 13.41 -8.82
N TYR A 27 8.91 12.14 -8.40
CA TYR A 27 9.58 11.09 -9.15
C TYR A 27 8.78 10.71 -10.39
N PRO A 28 9.44 10.53 -11.55
CA PRO A 28 8.77 10.31 -12.83
C PRO A 28 7.95 9.01 -12.86
N ASP A 29 8.35 8.00 -12.10
CA ASP A 29 7.70 6.69 -11.98
C ASP A 29 6.55 6.66 -10.96
N TYR A 30 6.34 7.73 -10.19
CA TYR A 30 5.30 7.79 -9.17
C TYR A 30 3.91 7.48 -9.72
N ASN A 31 3.58 8.04 -10.88
CA ASN A 31 2.31 7.82 -11.56
C ASN A 31 2.14 6.39 -12.05
N GLU A 32 3.24 5.70 -12.40
CA GLU A 32 3.23 4.29 -12.79
C GLU A 32 3.05 3.39 -11.57
N ALA A 33 3.75 3.69 -10.47
CA ALA A 33 3.58 2.99 -9.20
C ALA A 33 2.14 3.12 -8.64
N LEU A 34 1.46 4.25 -8.91
CA LEU A 34 0.05 4.40 -8.56
C LEU A 34 -0.86 3.48 -9.38
N LYS A 35 -0.54 3.22 -10.65
CA LYS A 35 -1.28 2.25 -11.48
C LYS A 35 -1.09 0.82 -10.99
N GLU A 36 0.08 0.49 -10.45
CA GLU A 36 0.33 -0.83 -9.86
C GLU A 36 -0.56 -1.10 -8.64
N LYS A 37 -0.99 -0.06 -7.91
CA LYS A 37 -1.99 -0.19 -6.83
C LYS A 37 -3.37 -0.61 -7.35
N GLU A 38 -3.63 -0.44 -8.64
CA GLU A 38 -4.84 -0.97 -9.27
C GLU A 38 -4.77 -2.47 -9.57
N CYS A 39 -3.63 -3.14 -9.32
CA CYS A 39 -3.46 -4.56 -9.56
C CYS A 39 -4.29 -5.42 -8.60
N PHE A 40 -4.68 -6.61 -9.06
CA PHE A 40 -5.53 -7.54 -8.32
C PHE A 40 -4.87 -7.99 -7.03
N THR A 41 -3.60 -8.34 -7.11
CA THR A 41 -2.80 -8.81 -5.97
C THR A 41 -2.68 -7.73 -4.90
N TYR A 42 -2.49 -6.47 -5.29
CA TYR A 42 -2.41 -5.34 -4.36
C TYR A 42 -3.72 -5.18 -3.58
N LYS A 43 -4.85 -5.06 -4.28
CA LYS A 43 -6.18 -4.91 -3.65
C LYS A 43 -6.58 -6.14 -2.83
N LEU A 44 -6.16 -7.34 -3.26
CA LEU A 44 -6.36 -8.56 -2.50
C LEU A 44 -5.60 -8.54 -1.17
N GLY A 45 -4.33 -8.11 -1.20
CA GLY A 45 -3.51 -7.94 0.00
C GLY A 45 -4.06 -6.87 0.94
N GLU A 46 -4.56 -5.76 0.40
CA GLU A 46 -5.24 -4.72 1.19
C GLU A 46 -6.48 -5.26 1.91
N ALA A 47 -7.35 -5.97 1.19
CA ALA A 47 -8.54 -6.59 1.77
C ALA A 47 -8.17 -7.65 2.82
N LEU A 48 -7.07 -8.40 2.63
CA LEU A 48 -6.55 -9.33 3.62
C LEU A 48 -6.06 -8.62 4.89
N MET A 49 -5.36 -7.49 4.75
CA MET A 49 -4.93 -6.68 5.90
C MET A 49 -6.12 -6.14 6.69
N GLN A 50 -7.19 -5.70 6.01
CA GLN A 50 -8.43 -5.27 6.67
C GLN A 50 -9.12 -6.43 7.39
N ALA A 51 -9.14 -7.62 6.78
CA ALA A 51 -9.67 -8.83 7.40
C ALA A 51 -8.90 -9.20 8.67
N ASN A 52 -7.57 -9.09 8.64
CA ASN A 52 -6.71 -9.35 9.80
C ASN A 52 -6.95 -8.34 10.94
N LYS A 53 -7.18 -7.06 10.63
CA LYS A 53 -7.56 -6.07 11.67
C LYS A 53 -8.90 -6.41 12.35
N ASN A 54 -9.84 -6.99 11.61
CA ASN A 54 -11.18 -7.35 12.08
C ASN A 54 -11.34 -8.86 12.32
N TRP A 55 -10.24 -9.58 12.59
CA TRP A 55 -10.25 -11.05 12.65
C TRP A 55 -11.23 -11.58 13.71
N TYR A 56 -11.30 -10.92 14.87
CA TYR A 56 -12.17 -11.28 16.00
C TYR A 56 -13.67 -11.16 15.66
N GLY A 57 -14.03 -10.34 14.67
CA GLY A 57 -15.41 -10.19 14.18
C GLY A 57 -15.74 -11.05 12.96
N GLY A 58 -14.96 -12.10 12.69
CA GLY A 58 -15.13 -12.93 11.49
C GLY A 58 -14.65 -12.25 10.20
N GLY A 59 -13.68 -11.34 10.30
CA GLY A 59 -13.12 -10.61 9.16
C GLY A 59 -12.67 -11.51 8.00
N TYR A 60 -12.10 -12.68 8.31
CA TYR A 60 -11.69 -13.68 7.30
C TYR A 60 -12.87 -14.34 6.58
N ILE A 61 -13.99 -14.59 7.28
CA ILE A 61 -15.20 -15.14 6.66
C ILE A 61 -15.75 -14.13 5.66
N LYS A 62 -15.87 -12.87 6.07
CA LYS A 62 -16.27 -11.78 5.15
C LYS A 62 -15.32 -11.65 3.96
N PHE A 63 -14.01 -11.75 4.20
CA PHE A 63 -13.01 -11.68 3.14
C PHE A 63 -13.21 -12.77 2.08
N ILE A 64 -13.33 -14.04 2.50
CA ILE A 64 -13.47 -15.18 1.59
C ILE A 64 -14.80 -15.14 0.84
N PHE A 65 -15.91 -14.90 1.54
CA PHE A 65 -17.25 -15.01 0.94
C PHE A 65 -17.74 -13.74 0.26
N LYS A 66 -17.20 -12.56 0.58
CA LYS A 66 -17.67 -11.27 0.06
C LYS A 66 -16.60 -10.51 -0.70
N ASP A 67 -15.43 -10.30 -0.10
CA ASP A 67 -14.42 -9.40 -0.68
C ASP A 67 -13.68 -10.04 -1.87
N VAL A 68 -13.29 -11.31 -1.78
CA VAL A 68 -12.64 -12.04 -2.89
C VAL A 68 -13.55 -12.16 -4.13
N PRO A 69 -14.83 -12.57 -4.02
CA PRO A 69 -15.75 -12.61 -5.17
C PRO A 69 -16.04 -11.23 -5.75
N ARG A 70 -16.16 -10.19 -4.90
CA ARG A 70 -16.34 -8.81 -5.35
C ARG A 70 -15.13 -8.36 -6.18
N LEU A 71 -13.93 -8.59 -5.66
CA LEU A 71 -12.69 -8.21 -6.34
C LEU A 71 -12.55 -8.92 -7.69
N LYS A 72 -12.82 -10.23 -7.74
CA LYS A 72 -12.81 -11.00 -8.99
C LYS A 72 -13.79 -10.44 -10.04
N ARG A 73 -14.97 -9.96 -9.62
CA ARG A 73 -15.94 -9.30 -10.50
C ARG A 73 -15.47 -7.92 -10.98
N GLU A 74 -14.86 -7.13 -10.12
CA GLU A 74 -14.32 -5.81 -10.48
C GLU A 74 -13.19 -5.90 -11.50
N PHE A 75 -12.29 -6.87 -11.33
CA PHE A 75 -11.21 -7.11 -12.30
C PHE A 75 -11.70 -7.72 -13.60
N GLY A 76 -12.63 -8.69 -13.53
CA GLY A 76 -13.21 -9.30 -14.73
C GLY A 76 -14.07 -8.34 -15.57
N LYS A 77 -14.48 -7.19 -15.03
CA LYS A 77 -15.19 -6.12 -15.76
C LYS A 77 -14.27 -5.01 -16.29
N LYS A 78 -13.03 -4.93 -15.79
CA LYS A 78 -12.02 -3.94 -16.22
C LYS A 78 -11.18 -4.45 -17.41
N GLY A 79 -11.24 -5.75 -17.72
CA GLY A 79 -10.54 -6.39 -18.85
C GLY A 79 -11.40 -6.54 -20.08
#